data_AF-A0A954ZTA0-F1
#
_entry.id   AF-A0A954ZTA0-F1
#
_cell.length_a   1.000
_cell.length_b   1.000
_cell.length_c   1.000
_cell.angle_alpha   90.00
_cell.angle_beta   90.00
_cell.angle_gamma   90.00
#
_symmetry.space_group_name_H-M   'P 1'
#
loop_
_entity.id
_entity.type
_entity.pdbx_description
1 polymer ?
#
loop_
_entity_poly.entity_id
_entity_poly.type
_entity_poly.pdbx_seq_one_letter_code
_entity_poly.pdbx_strand_id
1 'polypeptide(L)'
;MNKIAMIAGLAIAASGAAADILLEIDLSTTNQVTISATNGLASQSASASNFTGMLLADFFTTPGTGFGGVLAADSGDLTTFNNPSDGTPSGFVGSASVGLNIWSFSTAGTVTVDAGVQAFTGSATWSLDAAQYADFLAGATSGDIYFGADTDDDIGGASVVNIGTYRVVPAPGALALLGLGGLATARRRR
;
A
#
# COMPACT_ATOMS: atom_id res chain seq x y z
N MET A 1 -35.70 -27.79 -47.66
CA MET A 1 -34.43 -28.08 -46.93
C MET A 1 -33.91 -26.77 -46.36
N ASN A 2 -34.29 -26.41 -45.14
CA ASN A 2 -33.91 -25.12 -44.54
C ASN A 2 -32.95 -25.38 -43.39
N LYS A 3 -31.68 -24.99 -43.60
CA LYS A 3 -30.60 -25.07 -42.61
C LYS A 3 -30.73 -23.88 -41.67
N ILE A 4 -31.13 -24.11 -40.43
CA ILE A 4 -31.04 -23.12 -39.35
C ILE A 4 -29.60 -23.15 -38.85
N ALA A 5 -28.85 -22.09 -39.11
CA ALA A 5 -27.51 -21.89 -38.57
C ALA A 5 -27.64 -21.43 -37.11
N MET A 6 -27.15 -22.24 -36.17
CA MET A 6 -26.91 -21.81 -34.79
C MET A 6 -25.62 -20.97 -34.77
N ILE A 7 -25.75 -19.69 -34.44
CA ILE A 7 -24.61 -18.85 -34.06
C ILE A 7 -24.40 -19.08 -32.56
N ALA A 8 -23.36 -19.82 -32.21
CA ALA A 8 -22.91 -19.93 -30.83
C ALA A 8 -22.23 -18.61 -30.43
N GLY A 9 -22.87 -17.86 -29.53
CA GLY A 9 -22.31 -16.65 -28.95
C GLY A 9 -21.14 -17.01 -28.03
N LEU A 10 -19.95 -16.58 -28.40
CA LEU A 10 -18.77 -16.63 -27.54
C LEU A 10 -18.94 -15.56 -26.45
N ALA A 11 -19.35 -15.97 -25.25
CA ALA A 11 -19.32 -15.10 -24.09
C ALA A 11 -17.87 -14.88 -23.67
N ILE A 12 -17.30 -13.73 -24.04
CA ILE A 12 -16.04 -13.26 -23.49
C ILE A 12 -16.34 -12.86 -22.05
N ALA A 13 -15.95 -13.70 -21.09
CA ALA A 13 -15.89 -13.30 -19.70
C ALA A 13 -14.86 -12.17 -19.62
N ALA A 14 -15.33 -10.93 -19.43
CA ALA A 14 -14.47 -9.83 -19.05
C ALA A 14 -13.89 -10.17 -17.67
N SER A 15 -12.66 -10.69 -17.63
CA SER A 15 -11.85 -10.64 -16.43
C SER A 15 -11.69 -9.16 -16.09
N GLY A 16 -12.42 -8.67 -15.09
CA GLY A 16 -12.19 -7.33 -14.57
C GLY A 16 -10.70 -7.19 -14.27
N ALA A 17 -10.05 -6.19 -14.86
CA ALA A 17 -8.66 -5.91 -14.54
C ALA A 17 -8.59 -5.64 -13.03
N ALA A 18 -7.88 -6.48 -12.28
CA ALA A 18 -7.59 -6.19 -10.90
C ALA A 18 -6.78 -4.89 -10.86
N ALA A 19 -7.10 -3.98 -9.94
CA ALA A 19 -6.31 -2.77 -9.73
C ALA A 19 -4.87 -3.18 -9.38
N ASP A 20 -3.89 -2.53 -10.00
CA ASP A 20 -2.48 -2.85 -9.78
C ASP A 20 -2.08 -2.59 -8.33
N ILE A 21 -1.12 -3.39 -7.84
CA ILE A 21 -0.46 -3.17 -6.56
C ILE A 21 0.57 -2.09 -6.78
N LEU A 22 0.40 -0.91 -6.17
CA LEU A 22 1.28 0.24 -6.33
C LEU A 22 2.33 0.36 -5.22
N LEU A 23 2.01 -0.16 -4.03
CA LEU A 23 2.86 -0.14 -2.85
C LEU A 23 2.93 -1.51 -2.20
N GLU A 24 4.12 -1.87 -1.75
CA GLU A 24 4.38 -3.02 -0.90
C GLU A 24 4.79 -2.57 0.50
N ILE A 25 4.11 -3.10 1.52
CA ILE A 25 4.32 -2.77 2.92
C ILE A 25 5.02 -3.95 3.59
N ASP A 26 6.31 -3.83 3.84
CA ASP A 26 7.15 -4.89 4.40
C ASP A 26 7.23 -4.77 5.92
N LEU A 27 6.75 -5.82 6.60
CA LEU A 27 6.80 -6.02 8.04
C LEU A 27 7.72 -7.21 8.40
N SER A 28 8.67 -7.56 7.54
CA SER A 28 9.56 -8.70 7.77
C SER A 28 10.59 -8.47 8.89
N THR A 29 10.87 -7.20 9.17
CA THR A 29 11.78 -6.78 10.25
C THR A 29 10.97 -6.36 11.47
N THR A 30 11.23 -7.01 12.61
CA THR A 30 10.57 -6.67 13.87
C THR A 30 10.72 -5.19 14.20
N ASN A 31 9.63 -4.55 14.62
CA ASN A 31 9.61 -3.14 15.03
C ASN A 31 10.01 -2.18 13.91
N GLN A 32 9.74 -2.57 12.66
CA GLN A 32 9.99 -1.74 11.49
C GLN A 32 8.88 -1.96 10.46
N VAL A 33 8.55 -0.88 9.75
CA VAL A 33 7.78 -0.96 8.51
C VAL A 33 8.56 -0.28 7.39
N THR A 34 8.64 -0.95 6.25
CA THR A 34 9.21 -0.38 5.02
C THR A 34 8.14 -0.36 3.94
N ILE A 35 7.82 0.82 3.41
CA ILE A 35 6.88 0.99 2.30
C ILE A 35 7.69 1.22 1.03
N SER A 36 7.52 0.35 0.03
CA SER A 36 8.24 0.41 -1.23
C SER A 36 7.30 0.57 -2.40
N ALA A 37 7.64 1.46 -3.33
CA ALA A 37 6.96 1.57 -4.61
C ALA A 37 7.16 0.29 -5.45
N THR A 38 6.12 -0.09 -6.19
CA THR A 38 6.19 -1.13 -7.21
C THR A 38 6.27 -0.48 -8.60
N ASN A 39 6.26 -1.32 -9.65
CA ASN A 39 6.08 -0.87 -11.03
C ASN A 39 4.60 -0.83 -11.47
N GLY A 40 3.67 -0.87 -10.50
CA GLY A 40 2.23 -0.88 -10.77
C GLY A 40 1.75 0.42 -11.39
N LEU A 41 0.82 0.32 -12.33
CA LEU A 41 0.29 1.45 -13.08
C LEU A 41 -0.93 2.03 -12.37
N ALA A 42 -0.98 3.35 -12.22
CA ALA A 42 -2.15 4.01 -11.64
C ALA A 42 -3.40 3.74 -12.51
N SER A 43 -4.50 3.36 -11.88
CA SER A 43 -5.77 3.10 -12.56
C SER A 43 -6.43 4.39 -13.06
N GLN A 44 -6.15 5.52 -12.42
CA GLN A 44 -6.71 6.84 -12.71
C GLN A 44 -5.67 7.94 -12.48
N SER A 45 -5.83 9.06 -13.19
CA SER A 45 -5.05 10.27 -12.93
C SER A 45 -5.62 11.03 -11.74
N ALA A 46 -4.74 11.58 -10.90
CA ALA A 46 -5.14 12.39 -9.76
C ALA A 46 -4.09 13.48 -9.48
N SER A 47 -4.53 14.54 -8.80
CA SER A 47 -3.69 15.66 -8.38
C SER A 47 -4.12 16.10 -6.99
N ALA A 48 -3.16 16.26 -6.08
CA ALA A 48 -3.42 16.60 -4.70
C ALA A 48 -2.29 17.44 -4.10
N SER A 49 -2.56 18.08 -2.97
CA SER A 49 -1.51 18.70 -2.16
C SER A 49 -0.61 17.63 -1.56
N ASN A 50 0.71 17.87 -1.57
CA ASN A 50 1.67 17.01 -0.84
C ASN A 50 1.42 17.03 0.69
N PHE A 51 0.69 18.03 1.20
CA PHE A 51 0.27 18.09 2.61
C PHE A 51 -0.94 17.22 2.93
N THR A 52 -1.73 16.82 1.93
CA THR A 52 -2.83 15.87 2.10
C THR A 52 -2.34 14.45 1.88
N GLY A 53 -1.50 14.26 0.85
CA GLY A 53 -0.81 12.99 0.60
C GLY A 53 -1.71 11.91 0.01
N MET A 54 -1.49 10.67 0.46
CA MET A 54 -2.21 9.47 0.02
C MET A 54 -2.62 8.60 1.21
N LEU A 55 -3.82 8.06 1.15
CA LEU A 55 -4.38 7.19 2.18
C LEU A 55 -4.35 5.73 1.71
N LEU A 56 -3.72 4.87 2.51
CA LEU A 56 -3.88 3.43 2.44
C LEU A 56 -5.12 3.11 3.28
N ALA A 57 -6.26 2.93 2.61
CA ALA A 57 -7.55 2.75 3.27
C ALA A 57 -7.63 1.42 4.02
N ASP A 58 -8.42 1.42 5.10
CA ASP A 58 -8.71 0.25 5.94
C ASP A 58 -7.44 -0.49 6.43
N PHE A 59 -6.33 0.22 6.62
CA PHE A 59 -5.05 -0.38 6.96
C PHE A 59 -5.03 -0.98 8.37
N PHE A 60 -5.60 -0.28 9.36
CA PHE A 60 -5.66 -0.71 10.74
C PHE A 60 -7.04 -1.29 11.10
N THR A 61 -7.09 -2.11 12.15
CA THR A 61 -8.35 -2.69 12.65
C THR A 61 -9.07 -1.79 13.64
N THR A 62 -8.34 -0.87 14.27
CA THR A 62 -8.86 0.01 15.32
C THR A 62 -8.54 1.46 14.96
N PRO A 63 -9.51 2.39 15.05
CA PRO A 63 -9.27 3.80 14.77
C PRO A 63 -8.13 4.39 15.61
N GLY A 64 -7.28 5.22 14.98
CA GLY A 64 -6.20 5.96 15.65
C GLY A 64 -4.99 5.11 16.09
N THR A 65 -4.98 3.81 15.79
CA THR A 65 -3.85 2.90 16.06
C THR A 65 -2.76 2.98 14.99
N GLY A 66 -1.61 2.32 15.19
CA GLY A 66 -0.49 2.41 14.25
C GLY A 66 0.54 3.43 14.70
N PHE A 67 0.69 4.57 14.02
CA PHE A 67 1.68 5.58 14.43
C PHE A 67 1.30 6.38 15.68
N GLY A 68 0.03 6.37 16.09
CA GLY A 68 -0.46 7.16 17.22
C GLY A 68 -0.41 8.68 16.96
N GLY A 69 -0.47 9.08 15.69
CA GLY A 69 -0.33 10.47 15.25
C GLY A 69 0.59 10.59 14.04
N VAL A 70 1.41 11.63 14.01
CA VAL A 70 2.41 11.86 12.95
C VAL A 70 3.74 11.19 13.33
N LEU A 71 4.33 10.44 12.40
CA LEU A 71 5.66 9.86 12.54
C LEU A 71 6.49 10.10 11.28
N ALA A 72 7.62 10.80 11.42
CA ALA A 72 8.58 10.97 10.32
C ALA A 72 9.30 9.65 10.02
N ALA A 73 9.59 9.38 8.75
CA ALA A 73 10.43 8.24 8.37
C ALA A 73 11.86 8.43 8.91
N ASP A 74 12.50 7.32 9.27
CA ASP A 74 13.92 7.33 9.61
C ASP A 74 14.79 7.56 8.37
N SER A 75 14.30 7.09 7.21
CA SER A 75 14.96 7.23 5.93
C SER A 75 13.99 6.92 4.79
N GLY A 76 14.27 7.46 3.61
CA GLY A 76 13.54 7.11 2.40
C GLY A 76 13.51 8.23 1.38
N ASP A 77 13.12 7.87 0.18
CA ASP A 77 12.84 8.78 -0.93
C ASP A 77 11.50 8.48 -1.61
N LEU A 78 10.63 7.67 -0.98
CA LEU A 78 9.29 7.34 -1.48
C LEU A 78 8.58 8.62 -1.94
N THR A 79 8.11 8.62 -3.19
CA THR A 79 7.37 9.74 -3.78
C THR A 79 6.52 9.25 -4.97
N THR A 80 5.67 10.11 -5.53
CA THR A 80 5.00 9.82 -6.81
C THR A 80 6.00 9.83 -7.96
N PHE A 81 5.85 8.93 -8.93
CA PHE A 81 6.81 8.72 -10.02
C PHE A 81 7.18 10.00 -10.80
N ASN A 82 6.20 10.90 -10.99
CA ASN A 82 6.37 12.12 -11.78
C ASN A 82 6.89 13.33 -10.99
N ASN A 83 7.10 13.22 -9.68
CA ASN A 83 7.46 14.35 -8.83
C ASN A 83 8.79 14.08 -8.10
N PRO A 84 9.59 15.13 -7.84
CA PRO A 84 10.82 14.99 -7.07
C PRO A 84 10.52 14.67 -5.60
N SER A 85 11.23 13.69 -5.05
CA SER A 85 11.20 13.40 -3.61
C SER A 85 11.82 14.54 -2.81
N ASP A 86 11.31 14.77 -1.59
CA ASP A 86 11.98 15.62 -0.58
C ASP A 86 12.82 14.82 0.41
N GLY A 87 12.80 13.49 0.32
CA GLY A 87 13.54 12.59 1.20
C GLY A 87 12.99 12.52 2.64
N THR A 88 11.79 13.05 2.89
CA THR A 88 11.21 13.16 4.24
C THR A 88 9.78 12.65 4.36
N PRO A 89 9.39 11.53 3.73
CA PRO A 89 8.03 11.01 3.82
C PRO A 89 7.61 10.81 5.28
N SER A 90 6.40 11.26 5.60
CA SER A 90 5.82 11.17 6.94
C SER A 90 4.58 10.31 6.92
N GLY A 91 4.39 9.56 8.00
CA GLY A 91 3.20 8.78 8.26
C GLY A 91 2.24 9.53 9.18
N PHE A 92 0.94 9.35 8.97
CA PHE A 92 -0.10 9.92 9.81
C PHE A 92 -1.28 8.95 9.95
N VAL A 93 -1.87 8.92 11.15
CA VAL A 93 -3.15 8.26 11.40
C VAL A 93 -4.08 9.22 12.13
N GLY A 94 -5.24 9.50 11.54
CA GLY A 94 -6.28 10.30 12.18
C GLY A 94 -6.92 9.56 13.35
N SER A 95 -7.33 10.29 14.40
CA SER A 95 -7.87 9.68 15.63
C SER A 95 -9.13 8.81 15.44
N ALA A 96 -9.94 9.10 14.41
CA ALA A 96 -11.12 8.32 14.04
C ALA A 96 -10.89 7.47 12.77
N SER A 97 -9.66 7.49 12.23
CA SER A 97 -9.29 6.84 10.98
C SER A 97 -8.69 5.46 11.25
N VAL A 98 -9.06 4.49 10.42
CA VAL A 98 -8.39 3.20 10.27
C VAL A 98 -7.40 3.20 9.10
N GLY A 99 -7.45 4.18 8.20
CA GLY A 99 -6.46 4.35 7.14
C GLY A 99 -5.09 4.83 7.63
N LEU A 100 -4.05 4.46 6.88
CA LEU A 100 -2.69 4.98 7.05
C LEU A 100 -2.40 6.03 5.97
N ASN A 101 -2.19 7.28 6.36
CA ASN A 101 -1.79 8.33 5.44
C ASN A 101 -0.28 8.46 5.33
N ILE A 102 0.21 8.67 4.11
CA ILE A 102 1.59 9.03 3.81
C ILE A 102 1.58 10.40 3.12
N TRP A 103 2.37 11.34 3.62
CA TRP A 103 2.41 12.73 3.17
C TRP A 103 3.82 13.32 3.29
N SER A 104 4.00 14.59 2.88
CA SER A 104 5.29 15.28 2.91
C SER A 104 6.42 14.50 2.24
N PHE A 105 6.17 14.02 1.02
CA PHE A 105 7.06 13.12 0.28
C PHE A 105 7.59 13.73 -1.03
N SER A 106 7.42 15.03 -1.21
CA SER A 106 7.81 15.73 -2.44
C SER A 106 8.15 17.19 -2.19
N THR A 107 9.14 17.70 -2.93
CA THR A 107 9.44 19.14 -2.92
C THR A 107 8.40 19.96 -3.69
N ALA A 108 7.50 19.31 -4.44
CA ALA A 108 6.39 19.97 -5.11
C ALA A 108 5.21 20.20 -4.14
N GLY A 109 4.60 21.39 -4.17
CA GLY A 109 3.41 21.69 -3.36
C GLY A 109 2.17 20.93 -3.82
N THR A 110 2.08 20.62 -5.10
CA THR A 110 1.05 19.77 -5.71
C THR A 110 1.73 18.61 -6.40
N VAL A 111 1.27 17.39 -6.11
CA VAL A 111 1.77 16.13 -6.66
C VAL A 111 0.70 15.51 -7.55
N THR A 112 1.15 14.75 -8.54
CA THR A 112 0.29 14.12 -9.54
C THR A 112 0.66 12.66 -9.76
N VAL A 113 -0.36 11.89 -10.13
CA VAL A 113 -0.22 10.54 -10.70
C VAL A 113 -1.00 10.50 -12.01
N ASP A 114 -0.48 9.77 -13.01
CA ASP A 114 -1.08 9.66 -14.33
C ASP A 114 -1.59 8.25 -14.60
N ALA A 115 -2.83 8.12 -15.08
CA ALA A 115 -3.42 6.84 -15.44
C ALA A 115 -2.55 6.08 -16.45
N GLY A 116 -2.32 4.80 -16.20
CA GLY A 116 -1.51 3.92 -17.06
C GLY A 116 0.01 4.16 -16.96
N VAL A 117 0.46 5.02 -16.05
CA VAL A 117 1.88 5.25 -15.74
C VAL A 117 2.19 4.70 -14.35
N GLN A 118 3.45 4.34 -14.10
CA GLN A 118 3.91 3.95 -12.77
C GLN A 118 3.51 5.02 -11.74
N ALA A 119 2.89 4.61 -10.64
CA ALA A 119 2.32 5.56 -9.68
C ALA A 119 3.38 6.18 -8.76
N PHE A 120 4.27 5.34 -8.20
CA PHE A 120 5.25 5.74 -7.18
C PHE A 120 6.66 5.29 -7.55
N THR A 121 7.65 5.87 -6.90
CA THR A 121 9.06 5.46 -6.93
C THR A 121 9.66 5.56 -5.53
N GLY A 122 10.79 4.87 -5.31
CA GLY A 122 11.51 4.91 -4.04
C GLY A 122 10.91 4.04 -2.94
N SER A 123 11.40 4.23 -1.72
CA SER A 123 10.90 3.57 -0.51
C SER A 123 11.10 4.41 0.73
N ALA A 124 10.43 4.07 1.81
CA ALA A 124 10.55 4.73 3.11
C ALA A 124 10.45 3.75 4.25
N THR A 125 11.21 3.98 5.32
CA THR A 125 11.32 3.09 6.48
C THR A 125 11.05 3.85 7.76
N TRP A 126 10.25 3.25 8.65
CA TRP A 126 9.95 3.74 9.98
C TRP A 126 10.29 2.68 11.02
N SER A 127 10.97 3.10 12.09
CA SER A 127 11.09 2.36 13.32
C SER A 127 9.80 2.52 14.12
N LEU A 128 9.29 1.39 14.61
CA LEU A 128 8.07 1.29 15.37
C LEU A 128 8.40 0.84 16.79
N ASP A 129 7.66 1.33 17.78
CA ASP A 129 7.65 0.65 19.06
C ASP A 129 6.88 -0.68 18.97
N ALA A 130 6.93 -1.48 20.04
CA ALA A 130 6.31 -2.80 20.07
C ALA A 130 4.77 -2.77 19.95
N ALA A 131 4.11 -1.72 20.45
CA ALA A 131 2.66 -1.57 20.35
C ALA A 131 2.27 -1.16 18.93
N GLN A 132 2.96 -0.16 18.37
CA GLN A 132 2.76 0.28 16.99
C GLN A 132 2.98 -0.88 16.01
N TYR A 133 4.07 -1.64 16.17
CA TYR A 133 4.34 -2.80 15.31
C TYR A 133 3.27 -3.90 15.42
N ALA A 134 2.71 -4.12 16.62
CA ALA A 134 1.59 -5.05 16.81
C ALA A 134 0.34 -4.58 16.06
N ASP A 135 0.05 -3.27 16.03
CA ASP A 135 -1.07 -2.70 15.27
C ASP A 135 -0.88 -2.90 13.76
N PHE A 136 0.35 -2.69 13.24
CA PHE A 136 0.68 -2.96 11.83
C PHE A 136 0.52 -4.45 11.47
N LEU A 137 0.92 -5.37 12.36
CA LEU A 137 0.75 -6.81 12.14
C LEU A 137 -0.71 -7.28 12.21
N ALA A 138 -1.55 -6.59 12.99
CA ALA A 138 -2.97 -6.89 13.13
C ALA A 138 -3.84 -6.27 12.02
N GLY A 139 -3.28 -5.34 11.24
CA GLY A 139 -3.94 -4.62 10.17
C GLY A 139 -4.34 -5.48 8.96
N ALA A 140 -4.91 -4.81 7.95
CA ALA A 140 -5.26 -5.43 6.68
C ALA A 140 -4.01 -5.86 5.90
N THR A 141 -4.10 -6.98 5.18
CA THR A 141 -3.00 -7.48 4.35
C THR A 141 -2.95 -6.86 2.95
N SER A 142 -3.98 -6.08 2.59
CA SER A 142 -4.12 -5.37 1.33
C SER A 142 -5.30 -4.42 1.43
N GLY A 143 -5.31 -3.37 0.63
CA GLY A 143 -6.42 -2.44 0.54
C GLY A 143 -6.24 -1.44 -0.59
N ASP A 144 -7.15 -0.48 -0.65
CA ASP A 144 -7.16 0.57 -1.67
C ASP A 144 -6.21 1.72 -1.32
N ILE A 145 -5.70 2.39 -2.35
CA ILE A 145 -4.93 3.63 -2.22
C ILE A 145 -5.76 4.78 -2.77
N TYR A 146 -6.13 5.71 -1.90
CA TYR A 146 -6.84 6.94 -2.25
C TYR A 146 -5.88 8.13 -2.26
N PHE A 147 -5.74 8.75 -3.42
CA PHE A 147 -4.90 9.93 -3.60
C PHE A 147 -5.67 11.20 -3.23
N GLY A 148 -5.05 12.09 -2.45
CA GLY A 148 -5.68 13.32 -1.97
C GLY A 148 -6.61 13.15 -0.77
N ALA A 149 -6.45 12.06 0.00
CA ALA A 149 -7.11 11.85 1.28
C ALA A 149 -6.06 11.75 2.40
N ASP A 150 -6.36 12.34 3.56
CA ASP A 150 -5.55 12.21 4.78
C ASP A 150 -6.22 11.33 5.84
N THR A 151 -7.53 11.16 5.76
CA THR A 151 -8.34 10.36 6.68
C THR A 151 -9.52 9.70 5.96
N ASP A 152 -10.14 8.69 6.57
CA ASP A 152 -11.20 7.91 5.92
C ASP A 152 -12.47 8.72 5.60
N ASP A 153 -12.73 9.84 6.29
CA ASP A 153 -13.88 10.71 6.01
C ASP A 153 -13.72 11.57 4.74
N ASP A 154 -12.51 11.64 4.18
CA ASP A 154 -12.29 12.23 2.85
C ASP A 154 -12.80 11.32 1.72
N ILE A 155 -12.93 10.01 1.98
CA ILE A 155 -13.30 9.03 0.96
C ILE A 155 -14.69 9.35 0.41
N GLY A 156 -14.78 9.47 -0.93
CA GLY A 156 -16.01 9.89 -1.63
C GLY A 156 -16.08 11.39 -1.90
N GLY A 157 -15.12 12.18 -1.39
CA GLY A 157 -14.93 13.57 -1.78
C GLY A 157 -14.59 13.71 -3.27
N ALA A 158 -15.05 14.81 -3.90
CA ALA A 158 -14.91 15.03 -5.34
C ALA A 158 -13.45 15.13 -5.84
N SER A 159 -12.50 15.39 -4.93
CA SER A 159 -11.07 15.51 -5.22
C SER A 159 -10.26 14.27 -4.83
N VAL A 160 -10.90 13.24 -4.29
CA VAL A 160 -10.25 12.00 -3.83
C VAL A 160 -10.46 10.91 -4.86
N VAL A 161 -9.37 10.23 -5.24
CA VAL A 161 -9.38 9.25 -6.34
C VAL A 161 -8.72 7.95 -5.88
N ASN A 162 -9.41 6.82 -6.03
CA ASN A 162 -8.75 5.51 -5.92
C ASN A 162 -7.88 5.29 -7.16
N ILE A 163 -6.58 5.11 -6.93
CA ILE A 163 -5.57 4.97 -7.98
C ILE A 163 -4.99 3.57 -8.10
N GLY A 164 -5.30 2.66 -7.18
CA GLY A 164 -4.74 1.31 -7.13
C GLY A 164 -4.83 0.70 -5.74
N THR A 165 -4.02 -0.32 -5.48
CA THR A 165 -4.02 -1.06 -4.21
C THR A 165 -2.63 -1.15 -3.59
N TYR A 166 -2.57 -1.44 -2.29
CA TYR A 166 -1.35 -1.85 -1.59
C TYR A 166 -1.44 -3.31 -1.17
N ARG A 167 -0.29 -3.92 -0.87
CA ARG A 167 -0.21 -5.25 -0.22
C ARG A 167 0.78 -5.24 0.92
N VAL A 168 0.56 -6.08 1.92
CA VAL A 168 1.46 -6.29 3.05
C VAL A 168 2.24 -7.59 2.86
N VAL A 169 3.56 -7.52 3.00
CA VAL A 169 4.43 -8.68 3.17
C VAL A 169 4.55 -8.93 4.68
N PRO A 170 3.93 -10.01 5.20
CA PRO A 170 3.88 -10.25 6.63
C PRO A 170 5.25 -10.64 7.18
N ALA A 171 5.43 -10.46 8.50
CA ALA A 171 6.57 -11.00 9.22
C ALA A 171 6.74 -12.51 8.95
N PRO A 172 7.99 -13.02 8.84
CA PRO A 172 8.23 -14.45 8.73
C PRO A 172 7.52 -15.19 9.87
N GLY A 173 6.52 -16.00 9.53
CA GLY A 173 5.81 -16.79 10.52
C GLY A 173 6.78 -17.72 11.25
N ALA A 174 6.66 -17.87 12.57
CA ALA A 174 7.54 -18.74 13.37
C ALA A 174 7.62 -20.20 12.84
N LEU A 175 6.59 -20.64 12.10
CA LEU A 175 6.55 -21.95 11.43
C LEU A 175 7.56 -22.08 10.28
N ALA A 176 7.88 -20.99 9.56
CA ALA A 176 8.88 -20.99 8.50
C ALA A 176 10.30 -21.21 9.06
N LEU A 177 10.59 -20.68 10.25
CA LEU A 177 11.86 -20.92 10.96
C LEU A 177 11.97 -22.35 11.49
N LEU A 178 10.88 -22.92 12.02
CA LEU A 178 10.84 -24.32 12.49
C LEU A 178 11.02 -25.33 11.34
N GLY A 179 10.49 -25.04 10.14
CA GLY A 179 10.68 -25.88 8.95
C GLY A 179 12.16 -26.00 8.52
N LEU A 180 12.93 -24.91 8.63
CA LEU A 180 14.37 -24.92 8.36
C LEU A 180 15.18 -25.61 9.48
N GLY A 181 14.79 -25.41 10.74
CA GLY A 181 15.39 -26.12 11.89
C GLY A 181 15.16 -27.64 11.87
N GLY A 182 13.99 -28.08 11.38
CA GLY A 182 13.65 -29.50 11.20
C GLY A 182 14.46 -30.17 10.09
N LEU A 183 14.76 -29.45 9.01
CA LEU A 183 15.57 -29.98 7.89
C LEU A 183 17.06 -30.09 8.26
N ALA A 184 17.58 -29.17 9.08
CA ALA A 184 18.97 -29.23 9.56
C ALA A 184 19.22 -30.41 10.52
N THR A 185 18.22 -30.79 11.32
CA THR A 185 18.33 -31.93 12.25
C THR A 185 18.14 -33.28 11.57
N ALA A 186 17.36 -33.36 10.49
CA ALA A 186 17.20 -34.59 9.70
C ALA A 186 18.47 -35.01 8.93
N ARG A 187 19.34 -34.05 8.57
CA ARG A 187 20.56 -34.34 7.78
C ARG A 187 21.73 -34.87 8.60
N ARG A 188 21.68 -34.77 9.94
CA ARG A 188 22.75 -35.27 10.83
C ARG A 188 22.60 -36.75 11.22
N ARG A 189 21.57 -37.43 10.71
CA ARG A 189 21.36 -38.88 10.83
C ARG A 189 21.36 -39.53 9.45
N ARG A 190 22.51 -39.50 8.76
CA ARG A 190 22.86 -40.47 7.72
C ARG A 190 24.33 -40.82 7.88
#